data_AF-A0A960K9N1-F1
#
_entry.id   AF-A0A960K9N1-F1
#
_cell.length_a   1.000
_cell.length_b   1.000
_cell.length_c   1.000
_cell.angle_alpha   90.00
_cell.angle_beta   90.00
_cell.angle_gamma   90.00
#
_symmetry.space_group_name_H-M   'P 1'
#
loop_
_entity.id
_entity.type
_entity.pdbx_description
1 polymer ?
#
loop_
_entity_poly.entity_id
_entity_poly.type
_entity_poly.pdbx_seq_one_letter_code
_entity_poly.pdbx_strand_id
1 'polypeptide(L)'
;GGRARIGRTISGGPDGEVRWTAVVADGEVSYVSGEVGDADVTFADTLKNAQAQLQGDLSPNAAFMRGQTKVTGPTSVLLDVLAAASGPAYDEARQRASEAAGS
;
A
#
# COMPACT_ATOMS: atom_id res chain seq x y z
N GLY A 1 -8.84 -4.18 19.30
CA GLY A 1 -7.92 -4.19 18.16
C GLY A 1 -7.53 -2.76 17.83
N GLY A 2 -6.34 -2.54 17.27
CA GLY A 2 -6.00 -1.22 16.70
C GLY A 2 -6.80 -0.99 15.42
N ARG A 3 -7.11 0.27 15.12
CA ARG A 3 -7.68 0.70 13.83
C ARG A 3 -6.65 1.58 13.13
N ALA A 4 -6.43 1.34 11.84
CA ALA A 4 -5.56 2.15 10.99
C ALA A 4 -6.23 2.42 9.63
N ARG A 5 -6.03 3.63 9.11
CA ARG A 5 -6.46 4.07 7.78
C ARG A 5 -5.22 4.40 6.95
N ILE A 6 -5.02 3.66 5.87
CA ILE A 6 -3.87 3.78 4.99
C ILE A 6 -4.35 4.31 3.64
N GLY A 7 -4.02 5.56 3.35
CA GLY A 7 -4.28 6.20 2.07
C GLY A 7 -3.29 5.76 1.01
N ARG A 8 -3.78 5.53 -0.20
CA ARG A 8 -2.99 5.09 -1.35
C ARG A 8 -3.31 5.96 -2.56
N THR A 9 -2.25 6.41 -3.22
CA THR A 9 -2.32 7.15 -4.48
C THR A 9 -1.39 6.49 -5.48
N ILE A 10 -1.92 6.06 -6.62
CA ILE A 10 -1.14 5.47 -7.72
C ILE A 10 -1.31 6.33 -8.97
N SER A 11 -0.20 6.89 -9.43
CA SER A 11 -0.13 7.75 -10.61
C SER A 11 0.38 7.01 -11.84
N GLY A 12 0.16 7.57 -13.03
CA GLY A 12 0.71 7.05 -14.29
C GLY A 12 -0.01 5.80 -14.83
N GLY A 13 -1.24 5.54 -14.38
CA GLY A 13 -2.11 4.54 -15.00
C GLY A 13 -2.78 5.05 -16.28
N PRO A 14 -3.26 4.15 -17.16
CA PRO A 14 -3.92 4.51 -18.41
C PRO A 14 -5.20 5.34 -18.19
N ASP A 15 -5.89 5.11 -17.08
CA ASP A 15 -7.12 5.81 -16.69
C ASP A 15 -6.87 7.01 -15.75
N GLY A 16 -5.60 7.39 -15.58
CA GLY A 16 -5.18 8.47 -14.70
C GLY A 16 -4.77 7.99 -13.30
N GLU A 17 -4.88 8.89 -12.33
CA GLU A 17 -4.50 8.63 -10.94
C GLU A 17 -5.61 7.89 -10.20
N VAL A 18 -5.26 6.79 -9.54
CA VAL A 18 -6.16 5.98 -8.72
C VAL A 18 -5.89 6.28 -7.25
N ARG A 19 -6.96 6.48 -6.47
CA ARG A 19 -6.88 6.72 -5.03
C ARG A 19 -7.81 5.79 -4.27
N TRP A 20 -7.38 5.33 -3.11
CA TRP A 20 -8.20 4.57 -2.19
C TRP A 20 -7.64 4.65 -0.77
N THR A 21 -8.49 4.32 0.21
CA THR A 21 -8.08 4.11 1.60
C THR A 21 -8.32 2.66 1.98
N ALA A 22 -7.29 1.99 2.51
CA ALA A 22 -7.43 0.72 3.20
C ALA A 22 -7.71 0.97 4.69
N VAL A 23 -8.78 0.39 5.21
CA VAL A 23 -9.15 0.47 6.63
C VAL A 23 -8.87 -0.89 7.26
N VAL A 24 -7.92 -0.92 8.18
CA VAL A 24 -7.60 -2.08 9.01
C VAL A 24 -8.31 -1.92 10.34
N ALA A 25 -9.20 -2.85 10.67
CA ALA A 25 -9.92 -2.86 11.95
C ALA A 25 -10.19 -4.31 12.35
N ASP A 26 -9.88 -4.65 13.60
CA ASP A 26 -10.20 -5.97 14.20
C ASP A 26 -9.72 -7.18 13.37
N GLY A 27 -8.56 -7.04 12.71
CA GLY A 27 -7.95 -8.09 11.89
C GLY A 27 -8.48 -8.17 10.46
N GLU A 28 -9.45 -7.34 10.10
CA GLU A 28 -10.01 -7.26 8.76
C GLU A 28 -9.49 -6.04 8.00
N VAL A 29 -9.44 -6.16 6.68
CA VAL A 29 -9.08 -5.07 5.77
C VAL A 29 -10.27 -4.81 4.85
N SER A 30 -10.73 -3.56 4.82
CA SER A 30 -11.72 -3.07 3.85
C SER A 30 -11.14 -1.94 3.02
N TYR A 31 -11.64 -1.77 1.80
CA TYR A 31 -11.15 -0.75 0.87
C TYR A 31 -12.26 0.23 0.53
N VAL A 32 -11.94 1.52 0.61
CA VAL A 32 -12.82 2.62 0.20
C VAL A 32 -12.19 3.30 -0.99
N SER A 33 -12.87 3.27 -2.14
CA SER A 33 -12.40 3.97 -3.35
C SER A 33 -12.44 5.49 -3.14
N GLY A 34 -11.47 6.19 -3.70
CA GLY A 34 -11.37 7.64 -3.62
C GLY A 34 -10.60 8.12 -2.38
N GLU A 35 -11.31 8.82 -1.49
CA GLU A 35 -10.78 9.77 -0.50
C GLU A 35 -9.58 9.27 0.32
N VAL A 36 -8.60 10.16 0.49
CA VAL A 36 -7.36 9.97 1.27
C VAL A 36 -7.31 10.90 2.50
N GLY A 37 -8.29 11.81 2.64
CA GLY A 37 -8.29 12.93 3.59
C GLY A 37 -8.20 12.55 5.07
N ASP A 38 -8.76 11.39 5.44
CA ASP A 38 -8.79 10.88 6.82
C ASP A 38 -7.80 9.73 7.07
N ALA A 39 -6.78 9.59 6.22
CA ALA A 39 -5.77 8.54 6.40
C ALA A 39 -4.78 8.89 7.50
N ASP A 40 -4.47 7.92 8.36
CA ASP A 40 -3.40 8.05 9.37
C ASP A 40 -2.03 8.14 8.71
N VAL A 41 -1.85 7.46 7.58
CA VAL A 41 -0.65 7.51 6.74
C VAL A 41 -1.04 7.40 5.28
N THR A 42 -0.36 8.13 4.40
CA THR A 42 -0.58 8.10 2.95
C THR A 42 0.68 7.65 2.23
N PHE A 43 0.51 6.78 1.23
CA PHE A 43 1.57 6.32 0.34
C PHE A 43 1.22 6.72 -1.09
N ALA A 44 2.10 7.47 -1.74
CA ALA A 44 1.99 7.84 -3.13
C ALA A 44 3.08 7.16 -3.96
N ASP A 45 2.67 6.53 -5.06
CA ASP A 45 3.55 5.76 -5.93
C ASP A 45 3.14 5.89 -7.41
N THR A 46 3.89 5.24 -8.29
CA THR A 46 3.58 5.06 -9.72
C THR A 46 3.03 3.67 -9.98
N LEU A 47 2.22 3.52 -11.04
CA LEU A 47 1.70 2.22 -11.45
C LEU A 47 2.83 1.21 -11.70
N LYS A 48 3.92 1.66 -12.34
CA LYS A 48 5.11 0.84 -12.60
C LYS A 48 5.70 0.24 -11.32
N ASN A 49 5.93 1.06 -10.31
CA ASN A 49 6.49 0.59 -9.04
C ASN A 49 5.50 -0.29 -8.28
N ALA A 50 4.20 0.03 -8.33
CA ALA A 50 3.18 -0.78 -7.69
C ALA A 50 3.07 -2.18 -8.32
N GLN A 51 3.18 -2.28 -9.64
CA GLN A 51 3.25 -3.56 -10.36
C GLN A 51 4.51 -4.35 -9.99
N ALA A 52 5.68 -3.70 -9.96
CA ALA A 52 6.92 -4.36 -9.54
C ALA A 52 6.85 -4.84 -8.08
N GLN A 53 6.20 -4.07 -7.19
CA GLN A 53 5.93 -4.49 -5.81
C GLN A 53 4.99 -5.69 -5.75
N LEU A 54 3.91 -5.71 -6.56
CA LEU A 54 2.97 -6.82 -6.62
C LEU A 54 3.65 -8.11 -7.12
N GLN A 55 4.50 -7.99 -8.14
CA GLN A 55 5.24 -9.11 -8.73
C GLN A 55 6.38 -9.61 -7.82
N GLY A 56 6.79 -8.79 -6.83
CA GLY A 56 7.90 -9.11 -5.92
C GLY A 56 9.27 -8.64 -6.41
N ASP A 57 9.33 -8.00 -7.57
CA ASP A 57 10.57 -7.45 -8.16
C ASP A 57 11.09 -6.22 -7.40
N LEU A 58 10.20 -5.54 -6.65
CA LEU A 58 10.53 -4.37 -5.85
C LEU A 58 10.00 -4.52 -4.42
N SER A 59 10.90 -4.52 -3.43
CA SER A 59 10.48 -4.47 -2.02
C SER A 59 9.85 -3.11 -1.68
N PRO A 60 8.72 -3.07 -0.95
CA PRO A 60 8.13 -1.81 -0.46
C PRO A 60 9.08 -1.01 0.43
N ASN A 61 9.84 -1.68 1.30
CA ASN A 61 10.85 -1.04 2.14
C ASN A 61 11.94 -0.39 1.29
N ALA A 62 12.42 -1.10 0.25
CA ALA A 62 13.43 -0.56 -0.66
C ALA A 62 12.89 0.62 -1.46
N ALA A 63 11.64 0.55 -1.94
CA ALA A 63 10.98 1.64 -2.67
C ALA A 63 10.87 2.90 -1.81
N PHE A 64 10.46 2.76 -0.55
CA PHE A 64 10.44 3.85 0.42
C PHE A 64 11.84 4.42 0.68
N MET A 65 12.81 3.57 1.03
CA MET A 65 14.19 4.00 1.34
C MET A 65 14.87 4.72 0.16
N ARG A 66 14.49 4.41 -1.08
CA ARG A 66 15.01 5.04 -2.31
C ARG A 66 14.21 6.28 -2.75
N GLY A 67 13.17 6.66 -1.99
CA GLY A 67 12.31 7.80 -2.33
C GLY A 67 11.39 7.54 -3.54
N GLN A 68 11.22 6.29 -3.94
CA GLN A 68 10.32 5.89 -5.04
C GLN A 68 8.85 5.89 -4.60
N THR A 69 8.60 5.60 -3.32
CA THR A 69 7.29 5.76 -2.67
C THR A 69 7.36 6.95 -1.73
N LYS A 70 6.50 7.95 -1.94
CA LYS A 70 6.37 9.09 -1.04
C LYS A 70 5.42 8.72 0.10
N VAL A 71 5.77 9.12 1.32
CA VAL A 71 4.94 8.87 2.50
C VAL A 71 4.63 10.17 3.22
N THR A 72 3.40 10.33 3.70
CA THR A 72 3.02 11.43 4.61
C THR A 72 2.23 10.85 5.78
N GLY A 73 2.51 11.32 7.00
CA GLY A 73 1.87 10.85 8.22
C GLY A 73 2.88 10.66 9.36
N PRO A 74 2.43 10.20 10.53
CA PRO A 74 3.31 9.95 11.68
C PRO A 74 4.29 8.81 11.41
N THR A 75 5.56 9.02 11.76
CA THR A 75 6.61 8.01 11.62
C THR A 75 6.30 6.71 12.36
N SER A 76 5.62 6.78 13.51
CA SER A 76 5.22 5.58 14.27
C SER A 76 4.32 4.66 13.45
N VAL A 77 3.27 5.23 12.83
CA VAL A 77 2.34 4.48 11.97
C VAL A 77 3.06 3.92 10.74
N LEU A 78 3.99 4.68 10.15
CA LEU A 78 4.82 4.19 9.06
C LEU A 78 5.66 2.96 9.47
N LEU A 79 6.34 3.02 10.62
CA LEU A 79 7.17 1.91 11.09
C LEU A 79 6.36 0.63 11.31
N ASP A 80 5.15 0.75 11.88
CA ASP A 80 4.23 -0.38 12.05
C ASP A 80 3.83 -0.99 10.70
N VAL A 81 3.54 -0.14 9.70
CA VAL A 81 3.20 -0.60 8.33
C VAL A 81 4.40 -1.29 7.65
N LEU A 82 5.61 -0.76 7.77
CA LEU A 82 6.81 -1.38 7.18
C LEU A 82 7.13 -2.73 7.84
N ALA A 83 6.95 -2.84 9.16
CA ALA A 83 7.09 -4.11 9.86
C ALA A 83 6.08 -5.15 9.36
N ALA A 84 4.80 -4.76 9.21
CA ALA A 84 3.77 -5.62 8.64
C ALA A 84 4.08 -6.05 7.19
N ALA A 85 4.62 -5.13 6.37
CA ALA A 85 5.01 -5.39 4.98
C ALA A 85 6.25 -6.30 4.83
N SER A 86 6.92 -6.64 5.93
CA SER A 86 8.10 -7.53 5.94
C SER A 86 7.76 -8.96 6.39
N GLY A 87 6.50 -9.23 6.74
CA GLY A 87 6.06 -10.51 7.30
C GLY A 87 5.38 -11.45 6.29
N PRO A 88 5.20 -12.74 6.63
CA PRO A 88 4.62 -13.75 5.74
C PRO A 88 3.21 -13.41 5.26
N ALA A 89 2.40 -12.78 6.11
CA ALA A 89 1.04 -12.38 5.77
C ALA A 89 0.98 -11.39 4.60
N TYR A 90 2.00 -10.53 4.48
CA TYR A 90 2.11 -9.60 3.35
C TYR A 90 2.46 -10.36 2.07
N ASP A 91 3.40 -11.30 2.11
CA ASP A 91 3.76 -12.12 0.96
C ASP A 91 2.59 -12.96 0.47
N GLU A 92 1.83 -13.59 1.37
CA GLU A 92 0.63 -14.35 1.03
C GLU A 92 -0.46 -13.47 0.40
N ALA A 93 -0.68 -12.27 0.94
CA ALA A 93 -1.64 -11.32 0.38
C ALA A 93 -1.21 -10.82 -1.00
N ARG A 94 0.08 -10.53 -1.18
CA ARG A 94 0.68 -10.13 -2.46
C ARG A 94 0.55 -11.24 -3.51
N GLN A 95 0.83 -12.49 -3.14
CA GLN A 95 0.74 -13.62 -4.04
C GLN A 95 -0.70 -13.85 -4.51
N ARG A 96 -1.68 -13.85 -3.61
CA ARG A 96 -3.11 -13.92 -3.96
C ARG A 96 -3.55 -12.81 -4.91
N ALA A 97 -3.08 -11.58 -4.66
CA ALA A 97 -3.40 -10.44 -5.51
C ALA A 97 -2.73 -10.53 -6.89
N SER A 98 -1.50 -11.05 -6.97
CA SER A 98 -0.80 -11.29 -8.24
C SER A 98 -1.51 -12.35 -9.08
N GLU A 99 -1.95 -13.44 -8.46
CA GLU A 99 -2.71 -14.52 -9.11
C GLU A 99 -4.04 -14.01 -9.69
N ALA A 100 -4.78 -13.19 -8.93
CA ALA A 100 -6.04 -12.59 -9.38
C ALA A 100 -5.87 -11.53 -10.49
N ALA A 101 -4.69 -10.92 -10.61
CA ALA A 101 -4.39 -9.93 -11.64
C ALA A 101 -3.84 -10.57 -12.93
N GLY A 102 -3.38 -11.82 -12.87
CA GLY A 102 -2.87 -12.59 -14.02
C GLY A 102 -3.91 -13.50 -14.69
N SER A 103 -5.12 -13.59 -14.13
CA SER A 103 -6.29 -14.33 -14.66
C SER A 103 -7.22 -13.42 -15.45
#